data_AF-A0A427XNS5-F1
#
_entry.id   AF-A0A427XNS5-F1
#
_cell.length_a   1.000
_cell.length_b   1.000
_cell.length_c   1.000
_cell.angle_alpha   90.00
_cell.angle_beta   90.00
_cell.angle_gamma   90.00
#
_symmetry.space_group_name_H-M   'P 1'
#
loop_
_entity.id
_entity.type
_entity.pdbx_description
1 polymer ?
#
loop_
_entity_poly.entity_id
_entity_poly.type
_entity_poly.pdbx_seq_one_letter_code
_entity_poly.pdbx_strand_id
1 'polypeptide(L)'
;MPVVSRVGSFMAINTPLLARATTATMVGLGRWIANSGPVAKRIDAWLAQQSPEAAADPEAARERLLRITLEGFAQGSQATVDEARLLTTDWGFRFEDIMYDTVNIWHGTQDARSPIRMIRHMAERMPHSTLYEYDELGHFDIHKQLDEVVTELMRQ
;
A
#
# COMPACT_ATOMS: atom_id res chain seq x y z
N MET A 1 -6.48 -15.18 7.60
CA MET A 1 -6.27 -14.55 6.28
C MET A 1 -7.31 -15.03 5.28
N PRO A 2 -7.84 -14.16 4.41
CA PRO A 2 -8.73 -14.55 3.30
C PRO A 2 -8.08 -15.58 2.37
N VAL A 3 -8.89 -16.41 1.69
CA VAL A 3 -8.41 -17.48 0.77
C VAL A 3 -7.54 -16.91 -0.35
N VAL A 4 -7.93 -15.76 -0.91
CA VAL A 4 -7.18 -15.08 -1.98
C VAL A 4 -5.76 -14.73 -1.54
N SER A 5 -5.60 -14.22 -0.31
CA SER A 5 -4.28 -13.88 0.25
C SER A 5 -3.41 -15.12 0.47
N ARG A 6 -4.01 -16.28 0.81
CA ARG A 6 -3.28 -17.54 0.99
C ARG A 6 -2.79 -18.11 -0.34
N VAL A 7 -3.60 -18.03 -1.39
CA VAL A 7 -3.22 -18.46 -2.74
C VAL A 7 -2.12 -17.56 -3.30
N GLY A 8 -2.25 -16.23 -3.12
CA GLY A 8 -1.20 -15.27 -3.51
C GLY A 8 0.13 -15.55 -2.81
N SER A 9 0.11 -15.75 -1.49
CA SER A 9 1.29 -16.13 -0.69
C SER A 9 1.93 -17.43 -1.21
N PHE A 10 1.14 -18.48 -1.41
CA PHE A 10 1.64 -19.76 -1.90
C PHE A 10 2.34 -19.61 -3.25
N MET A 11 1.75 -18.87 -4.19
CA MET A 11 2.35 -18.64 -5.51
C MET A 11 3.63 -17.82 -5.43
N ALA A 12 3.67 -16.78 -4.58
CA ALA A 12 4.86 -15.95 -4.39
C ALA A 12 6.04 -16.75 -3.83
N ILE A 13 5.77 -17.71 -2.94
CA ILE A 13 6.81 -18.54 -2.31
C ILE A 13 7.24 -19.71 -3.22
N ASN A 14 6.29 -20.44 -3.81
CA ASN A 14 6.57 -21.73 -4.45
C ASN A 14 6.70 -21.62 -5.97
N THR A 15 6.11 -20.61 -6.59
CA THR A 15 6.12 -20.43 -8.05
C THR A 15 6.41 -18.97 -8.43
N PRO A 16 7.53 -18.37 -8.00
CA PRO A 16 7.79 -16.94 -8.15
C PRO A 16 7.84 -16.48 -9.61
N LEU A 17 8.32 -17.34 -10.53
CA LEU A 17 8.31 -17.03 -11.97
C LEU A 17 6.89 -16.93 -12.53
N LEU A 18 6.00 -17.84 -12.12
CA LEU A 18 4.60 -17.81 -12.53
C LEU A 18 3.90 -16.58 -11.92
N ALA A 19 4.14 -16.31 -10.64
CA ALA A 19 3.61 -15.11 -9.98
C ALA A 19 4.04 -13.83 -10.70
N ARG A 20 5.32 -13.73 -11.08
CA ARG A 20 5.85 -12.59 -11.84
C ARG A 20 5.17 -12.45 -13.20
N ALA A 21 5.05 -13.54 -13.97
CA ALA A 21 4.42 -13.54 -15.29
C ALA A 21 2.94 -13.16 -15.21
N THR A 22 2.21 -13.70 -14.23
CA THR A 22 0.81 -13.36 -13.99
C THR A 22 0.66 -11.89 -13.61
N THR A 23 1.47 -11.37 -12.68
CA THR A 23 1.42 -9.94 -12.30
C THR A 23 1.76 -9.04 -13.48
N ALA A 24 2.78 -9.37 -14.27
CA ALA A 24 3.12 -8.59 -15.47
C ALA A 24 1.96 -8.56 -16.49
N THR A 25 1.30 -9.71 -16.67
CA THR A 25 0.12 -9.82 -17.53
C THR A 25 -1.04 -8.97 -17.00
N MET A 26 -1.30 -9.01 -15.69
CA MET A 26 -2.35 -8.20 -15.06
C MET A 26 -2.07 -6.69 -15.21
N VAL A 27 -0.82 -6.25 -15.04
CA VAL A 27 -0.44 -4.84 -15.22
C VAL A 27 -0.60 -4.42 -16.68
N GLY A 28 -0.14 -5.24 -17.62
CA GLY A 28 -0.29 -4.97 -19.05
C GLY A 28 -1.76 -4.88 -19.49
N LEU A 29 -2.58 -5.85 -19.06
CA LEU A 29 -4.03 -5.83 -19.30
C LEU A 29 -4.69 -4.63 -18.62
N GLY A 30 -4.33 -4.33 -17.38
CA GLY A 30 -4.85 -3.16 -16.65
C GLY A 30 -4.56 -1.85 -17.38
N ARG A 31 -3.32 -1.66 -17.86
CA ARG A 31 -2.95 -0.52 -18.70
C ARG A 31 -3.77 -0.45 -19.98
N TRP A 32 -3.96 -1.57 -20.67
CA TRP A 32 -4.77 -1.62 -21.89
C TRP A 32 -6.25 -1.29 -21.62
N ILE A 33 -6.84 -1.92 -20.60
CA ILE A 33 -8.23 -1.70 -20.18
C ILE A 33 -8.44 -0.24 -19.78
N ALA A 34 -7.54 0.34 -18.98
CA ALA A 34 -7.66 1.72 -18.52
C ALA A 34 -7.59 2.75 -19.67
N ASN A 35 -6.92 2.40 -20.78
CA ASN A 35 -6.88 3.21 -21.99
C ASN A 35 -7.99 2.85 -23.00
N SER A 36 -8.88 1.91 -22.68
CA SER A 36 -10.05 1.62 -23.52
C SER A 36 -11.07 2.75 -23.41
N GLY A 37 -11.66 3.17 -24.54
CA GLY A 37 -12.58 4.33 -24.58
C GLY A 37 -13.69 4.33 -23.52
N PRO A 38 -14.40 3.20 -23.27
CA PRO A 38 -15.45 3.17 -22.25
C PRO A 38 -14.94 3.28 -20.81
N VAL A 39 -13.77 2.70 -20.52
CA VAL A 39 -13.20 2.71 -19.17
C VAL A 39 -12.49 4.03 -18.90
N ALA A 40 -11.75 4.57 -19.88
CA ALA A 40 -11.15 5.89 -19.79
C ALA A 40 -12.19 6.93 -19.42
N LYS A 41 -13.34 6.97 -20.13
CA LYS A 41 -14.46 7.87 -19.81
C LYS A 41 -15.01 7.69 -18.39
N ARG A 42 -15.03 6.46 -17.87
CA ARG A 42 -15.45 6.19 -16.49
C ARG A 42 -14.44 6.70 -15.47
N ILE A 43 -13.15 6.50 -15.73
CA ILE A 43 -12.07 7.02 -14.89
C ILE A 43 -12.10 8.55 -14.89
N ASP A 44 -12.26 9.18 -16.05
CA ASP A 44 -12.35 10.63 -16.22
C ASP A 44 -13.51 11.21 -15.41
N ALA A 45 -14.71 10.61 -15.55
CA ALA A 45 -15.89 11.04 -14.81
C ALA A 45 -15.72 10.88 -13.30
N TRP A 46 -15.02 9.84 -12.85
CA TRP A 46 -14.70 9.64 -11.44
C TRP A 46 -13.66 10.64 -10.93
N LEU A 47 -12.60 10.92 -11.71
CA LEU A 47 -11.55 11.88 -11.38
C LEU A 47 -12.06 13.31 -11.32
N ALA A 48 -12.94 13.69 -12.25
CA ALA A 48 -13.58 15.00 -12.25
C ALA A 48 -14.39 15.28 -10.97
N GLN A 49 -14.83 14.24 -10.25
CA GLN A 49 -15.52 14.38 -8.96
C GLN A 49 -14.55 14.56 -7.78
N GLN A 50 -13.26 14.27 -7.94
CA GLN A 50 -12.27 14.31 -6.85
C GLN A 50 -11.69 15.70 -6.63
N SER A 51 -11.56 16.52 -7.68
CA SER A 51 -11.01 17.89 -7.56
C SER A 51 -11.40 18.79 -8.74
N PRO A 52 -11.45 20.13 -8.56
CA PRO A 52 -11.68 21.07 -9.65
C PRO A 52 -10.62 20.99 -10.74
N GLU A 53 -9.37 20.72 -10.37
CA GLU A 53 -8.24 20.56 -11.29
C GLU A 53 -8.44 19.36 -12.21
N ALA A 54 -8.84 18.22 -11.64
CA ALA A 54 -9.18 17.03 -12.41
C ALA A 54 -10.46 17.20 -13.25
N ALA A 55 -11.39 18.09 -12.85
CA ALA A 55 -12.57 18.41 -13.64
C ALA A 55 -12.24 19.30 -14.86
N ALA A 56 -11.23 20.17 -14.75
CA ALA A 56 -10.80 21.05 -15.83
C ALA A 56 -10.10 20.29 -16.97
N ASP A 57 -9.30 19.27 -16.63
CA ASP A 57 -8.66 18.38 -17.59
C ASP A 57 -8.66 16.92 -17.09
N PRO A 58 -9.77 16.19 -17.27
CA PRO A 58 -9.88 14.80 -16.82
C PRO A 58 -8.90 13.86 -17.52
N GLU A 59 -8.53 14.16 -18.77
CA GLU A 59 -7.59 13.36 -19.53
C GLU A 59 -6.17 13.49 -18.97
N ALA A 60 -5.68 14.71 -18.74
CA ALA A 60 -4.38 14.90 -18.10
C ALA A 60 -4.35 14.31 -16.67
N ALA A 61 -5.45 14.40 -15.93
CA ALA A 61 -5.59 13.76 -14.62
C ALA A 61 -5.48 12.23 -14.71
N ARG A 62 -6.15 11.61 -15.69
CA ARG A 62 -6.07 10.17 -15.96
C ARG A 62 -4.65 9.77 -16.35
N GLU A 63 -4.00 10.50 -17.24
CA GLU A 63 -2.61 10.23 -17.63
C GLU A 63 -1.66 10.30 -16.43
N ARG A 64 -1.84 11.31 -15.56
CA ARG A 64 -1.06 11.44 -14.32
C ARG A 64 -1.29 10.26 -13.39
N LEU A 65 -2.54 9.85 -13.19
CA LEU A 65 -2.90 8.69 -12.37
C LEU A 65 -2.23 7.41 -12.90
N LEU A 66 -2.36 7.15 -14.21
CA LEU A 66 -1.79 5.97 -14.85
C LEU A 66 -0.27 6.00 -14.78
N ARG A 67 0.37 7.15 -15.03
CA ARG A 67 1.81 7.31 -14.91
C ARG A 67 2.30 6.98 -13.51
N ILE A 68 1.74 7.60 -12.47
CA ILE A 68 2.16 7.36 -11.07
C ILE A 68 1.94 5.90 -10.68
N THR A 69 0.82 5.31 -11.09
CA THR A 69 0.49 3.90 -10.77
C THR A 69 1.41 2.92 -11.49
N LEU A 70 1.71 3.16 -12.78
CA LEU A 70 2.50 2.26 -13.61
C LEU A 70 4.01 2.46 -13.41
N GLU A 71 4.45 3.61 -12.91
CA GLU A 71 5.86 3.90 -12.63
C GLU A 71 6.46 2.88 -11.66
N GLY A 72 5.68 2.44 -10.66
CA GLY A 72 6.11 1.38 -9.73
C GLY A 72 6.45 0.05 -10.42
N PHE A 73 6.03 -0.14 -11.67
CA PHE A 73 6.30 -1.33 -12.48
C PHE A 73 7.33 -1.08 -13.60
N ALA A 74 8.01 0.08 -13.63
CA ALA A 74 9.01 0.40 -14.64
C ALA A 74 10.16 -0.63 -14.68
N GLN A 75 10.49 -1.23 -13.53
CA GLN A 75 11.50 -2.28 -13.39
C GLN A 75 10.92 -3.71 -13.50
N GLY A 76 9.63 -3.83 -13.85
CA GLY A 76 8.90 -5.09 -13.92
C GLY A 76 8.15 -5.43 -12.63
N SER A 77 7.55 -6.62 -12.61
CA SER A 77 6.64 -7.07 -11.53
C SER A 77 7.32 -7.85 -10.39
N GLN A 78 8.65 -7.95 -10.40
CA GLN A 78 9.39 -8.74 -9.41
C GLN A 78 9.18 -8.20 -7.99
N ALA A 79 9.25 -6.87 -7.81
CA ALA A 79 9.08 -6.23 -6.51
C ALA A 79 7.73 -6.58 -5.85
N THR A 80 6.65 -6.67 -6.62
CA THR A 80 5.33 -7.09 -6.10
C THR A 80 5.32 -8.54 -5.60
N VAL A 81 6.05 -9.43 -6.28
CA VAL A 81 6.17 -10.83 -5.85
C VAL A 81 7.01 -10.92 -4.58
N ASP A 82 8.10 -10.16 -4.53
CA ASP A 82 8.99 -10.10 -3.35
C ASP A 82 8.26 -9.51 -2.14
N GLU A 83 7.47 -8.45 -2.33
CA GLU A 83 6.62 -7.86 -1.29
C GLU A 83 5.57 -8.87 -0.79
N ALA A 84 4.87 -9.56 -1.70
CA ALA A 84 3.92 -10.60 -1.31
C ALA A 84 4.58 -11.72 -0.50
N ARG A 85 5.82 -12.10 -0.82
CA ARG A 85 6.60 -13.07 -0.05
C ARG A 85 6.98 -12.52 1.32
N LEU A 86 7.49 -11.30 1.39
CA LEU A 86 7.91 -10.64 2.63
C LEU A 86 6.74 -10.47 3.62
N LEU A 87 5.57 -10.07 3.12
CA LEU A 87 4.38 -9.85 3.93
C LEU A 87 3.68 -11.14 4.39
N THR A 88 4.09 -12.31 3.88
CA THR A 88 3.41 -13.58 4.15
C THR A 88 4.34 -14.69 4.66
N THR A 89 5.63 -14.41 4.79
CA THR A 89 6.62 -15.30 5.40
C THR A 89 6.92 -14.82 6.82
N ASP A 90 7.40 -15.73 7.66
CA ASP A 90 8.01 -15.37 8.94
C ASP A 90 9.18 -14.40 8.71
N TRP A 91 9.24 -13.32 9.50
CA TRP A 91 10.26 -12.28 9.35
C TRP A 91 11.63 -12.71 9.91
N GLY A 92 11.72 -13.86 10.55
CA GLY A 92 12.96 -14.38 11.14
C GLY A 92 13.30 -13.78 12.50
N PHE A 93 12.41 -12.98 13.08
CA PHE A 93 12.54 -12.44 14.43
C PHE A 93 11.16 -12.28 15.08
N ARG A 94 11.13 -12.26 16.41
CA ARG A 94 9.90 -11.98 17.16
C ARG A 94 9.84 -10.50 17.53
N PHE A 95 8.64 -9.93 17.63
CA PHE A 95 8.47 -8.55 18.09
C PHE A 95 9.03 -8.32 19.49
N GLU A 96 8.96 -9.36 20.34
CA GLU A 96 9.51 -9.37 21.69
C GLU A 96 11.04 -9.25 21.73
N ASP A 97 11.73 -9.57 20.63
CA ASP A 97 13.20 -9.55 20.55
C ASP A 97 13.75 -8.19 20.09
N ILE A 98 12.89 -7.18 19.91
CA ILE A 98 13.29 -5.83 19.51
C ILE A 98 13.92 -5.12 20.73
N MET A 99 15.21 -4.80 20.61
CA MET A 99 16.03 -4.21 21.68
C MET A 99 16.17 -2.68 21.59
N TYR A 100 15.47 -2.03 20.67
CA TYR A 100 15.51 -0.56 20.57
C TYR A 100 14.75 0.09 21.74
N ASP A 101 15.35 1.13 22.33
CA ASP A 101 14.83 1.81 23.52
C ASP A 101 13.52 2.56 23.27
N THR A 102 13.19 2.89 22.03
CA THR A 102 11.96 3.60 21.67
C THR A 102 11.52 3.19 20.27
N VAL A 103 10.28 2.72 20.15
CA VAL A 103 9.66 2.42 18.85
C VAL A 103 8.31 3.12 18.75
N ASN A 104 8.22 4.11 17.87
CA ASN A 104 6.97 4.83 17.65
C ASN A 104 6.25 4.30 16.41
N ILE A 105 4.95 4.07 16.56
CA ILE A 105 4.09 3.57 15.50
C ILE A 105 2.95 4.58 15.33
N TRP A 106 2.86 5.21 14.17
CA TRP A 106 1.78 6.14 13.84
C TRP A 106 0.85 5.49 12.82
N HIS A 107 -0.44 5.36 13.15
CA HIS A 107 -1.37 4.62 12.31
C HIS A 107 -2.79 5.19 12.31
N GLY A 108 -3.43 5.17 11.14
CA GLY A 108 -4.82 5.56 10.99
C GLY A 108 -5.79 4.41 11.33
N THR A 109 -6.80 4.67 12.14
CA THR A 109 -7.72 3.59 12.59
C THR A 109 -8.68 3.14 11.49
N GLN A 110 -8.87 3.96 10.44
CA GLN A 110 -9.71 3.65 9.27
C GLN A 110 -8.95 3.00 8.11
N ASP A 111 -7.69 2.58 8.33
CA ASP A 111 -6.94 1.85 7.30
C ASP A 111 -7.54 0.45 7.05
N ALA A 112 -8.27 0.31 5.95
CA ALA A 112 -8.86 -0.95 5.52
C ALA A 112 -7.83 -1.95 4.93
N ARG A 113 -6.65 -1.49 4.49
CA ARG A 113 -5.60 -2.33 3.89
C ARG A 113 -4.66 -2.91 4.95
N SER A 114 -4.35 -2.12 5.98
CA SER A 114 -3.59 -2.53 7.16
C SER A 114 -4.44 -2.27 8.42
N PRO A 115 -5.37 -3.18 8.76
CA PRO A 115 -6.34 -2.93 9.83
C PRO A 115 -5.69 -2.66 11.18
N ILE A 116 -6.17 -1.64 11.90
CA ILE A 116 -5.62 -1.22 13.19
C ILE A 116 -5.45 -2.35 14.21
N ARG A 117 -6.34 -3.36 14.21
CA ARG A 117 -6.22 -4.55 15.07
C ARG A 117 -4.88 -5.29 14.90
N MET A 118 -4.33 -5.33 13.69
CA MET A 118 -3.05 -5.99 13.39
C MET A 118 -1.89 -5.15 13.93
N ILE A 119 -2.02 -3.83 13.85
CA ILE A 119 -1.00 -2.88 14.35
C ILE A 119 -0.98 -2.88 15.88
N ARG A 120 -2.15 -2.85 16.54
CA ARG A 120 -2.28 -3.02 17.99
C ARG A 120 -1.64 -4.32 18.47
N HIS A 121 -1.92 -5.43 17.78
CA HIS A 121 -1.30 -6.73 18.10
C HIS A 121 0.23 -6.71 17.99
N MET A 122 0.78 -5.99 17.01
CA MET A 122 2.23 -5.80 16.87
C MET A 122 2.80 -4.95 18.01
N ALA A 123 2.17 -3.80 18.31
CA ALA A 123 2.59 -2.89 19.38
C ALA A 123 2.56 -3.57 20.76
N GLU A 124 1.48 -4.30 21.09
CA GLU A 124 1.35 -5.03 22.37
C GLU A 124 2.49 -6.03 22.64
N ARG A 125 3.14 -6.54 21.58
CA ARG A 125 4.23 -7.53 21.67
C ARG A 125 5.60 -6.90 21.58
N MET A 126 5.69 -5.65 21.13
CA MET A 126 6.96 -4.97 20.92
C MET A 126 7.36 -4.19 22.18
N PRO A 127 8.53 -4.49 22.78
CA PRO A 127 9.05 -3.73 23.91
C PRO A 127 9.23 -2.26 23.53
N HIS A 128 9.02 -1.37 24.50
CA HIS A 128 9.26 0.07 24.35
C HIS A 128 8.52 0.72 23.17
N SER A 129 7.39 0.13 22.75
CA SER A 129 6.60 0.68 21.66
C SER A 129 5.52 1.65 22.15
N THR A 130 5.34 2.75 21.42
CA THR A 130 4.24 3.70 21.59
C THR A 130 3.43 3.74 20.30
N LEU A 131 2.15 3.39 20.39
CA LEU A 131 1.21 3.45 19.27
C LEU A 131 0.39 4.75 19.35
N TYR A 132 0.51 5.57 18.31
CA TYR A 132 -0.29 6.76 18.07
C TYR A 132 -1.37 6.45 17.05
N GLU A 133 -2.62 6.53 17.49
CA GLU A 133 -3.79 6.21 16.67
C GLU A 133 -4.50 7.48 16.21
N TYR A 134 -4.80 7.56 14.91
CA TYR A 134 -5.53 8.68 14.32
C TYR A 134 -6.89 8.22 13.79
N ASP A 135 -7.96 8.64 14.46
CA ASP A 135 -9.31 8.06 14.27
C ASP A 135 -9.95 8.29 12.89
N GLU A 136 -9.47 9.29 12.15
CA GLU A 136 -10.06 9.72 10.88
C GLU A 136 -9.19 9.39 9.66
N LEU A 137 -8.03 8.76 9.88
CA LEU A 137 -7.06 8.54 8.81
C LEU A 137 -7.20 7.12 8.24
N GLY A 138 -7.32 7.04 6.92
CA GLY A 138 -7.19 5.81 6.15
C GLY A 138 -5.75 5.56 5.69
N HIS A 139 -5.59 4.53 4.86
CA HIS A 139 -4.28 4.02 4.41
C HIS A 139 -3.35 5.08 3.81
N PHE A 140 -3.91 6.04 3.08
CA PHE A 140 -3.14 7.06 2.40
C PHE A 140 -3.18 8.41 3.11
N ASP A 141 -3.83 8.53 4.27
CA ASP A 141 -4.07 9.82 4.92
C ASP A 141 -3.00 10.21 5.94
N ILE A 142 -2.06 9.31 6.27
CA ILE A 142 -1.02 9.57 7.28
C ILE A 142 -0.14 10.79 6.93
N HIS A 143 -0.03 11.12 5.64
CA HIS A 143 0.69 12.29 5.18
C HIS A 143 0.18 13.61 5.79
N LYS A 144 -1.09 13.65 6.22
CA LYS A 144 -1.70 14.81 6.87
C LYS A 144 -1.08 15.10 8.25
N GLN A 145 -0.40 14.13 8.86
CA GLN A 145 0.26 14.26 10.17
C GLN A 145 1.78 14.24 10.09
N LEU A 146 2.37 14.37 8.89
CA LEU A 146 3.83 14.30 8.74
C LEU A 146 4.57 15.35 9.56
N ASP A 147 4.04 16.55 9.67
CA ASP A 147 4.67 17.61 10.46
C ASP A 147 4.76 17.22 11.95
N GLU A 148 3.70 16.64 12.50
CA GLU A 148 3.68 16.13 13.88
C GLU A 148 4.64 14.95 14.06
N VAL A 149 4.56 13.95 13.15
CA VAL A 149 5.41 12.76 13.17
C VAL A 149 6.89 13.14 13.13
N VAL A 150 7.28 14.02 12.20
CA VAL A 150 8.67 14.47 12.06
C VAL A 150 9.10 15.30 13.26
N THR A 151 8.23 16.18 13.79
CA THR A 151 8.54 16.98 14.98
C THR A 151 8.81 16.11 16.20
N GLU A 152 8.01 15.06 16.39
CA GLU A 152 8.17 14.11 17.49
C GLU A 152 9.45 13.27 17.33
N LEU A 153 9.73 12.80 16.11
CA LEU A 153 10.97 12.09 15.78
C LEU A 153 12.23 12.93 16.05
N MET A 154 12.16 14.25 15.83
CA MET A 154 13.30 15.15 16.07
C MET A 154 13.55 15.47 17.55
N ARG A 155 12.61 15.13 18.45
CA ARG A 155 12.73 15.37 19.90
C ARG A 155 13.42 14.24 20.66
N GLN A 156 13.62 13.09 20.02
CA GLN A 156 14.20 11.88 20.59
C GLN A 156 15.71 11.82 20.32
#